data_AF-A0A929F029-F1
#
_entry.id   AF-A0A929F029-F1
#
_cell.length_a   1.000
_cell.length_b   1.000
_cell.length_c   1.000
_cell.angle_alpha   90.00
_cell.angle_beta   90.00
_cell.angle_gamma   90.00
#
_symmetry.space_group_name_H-M   'P 1'
#
loop_
_entity.id
_entity.type
_entity.pdbx_description
1 polymer ?
#
loop_
_entity_poly.entity_id
_entity_poly.type
_entity_poly.pdbx_seq_one_letter_code
_entity_poly.pdbx_strand_id
1 'polypeptide(L)'
;MAQKGKSAGKTKKDRVLQARIPEQLDEELRGRAEDLGLSVSTIVRNVLLHTFNLVEGVVSDSAQIARVIQGRPASPAPDSSDSQSTVIGWQETILNRNGVCEQCNAILAKGENAAVGLPIQARPVFLC
;
A
#
# COMPACT_ATOMS: atom_id res chain seq x y z
N MET A 1 -33.82 5.70 36.73
CA MET A 1 -34.22 4.66 35.74
C MET A 1 -34.47 5.32 34.39
N ALA A 2 -34.04 4.64 33.32
CA ALA A 2 -34.38 4.85 31.92
C ALA A 2 -33.91 6.15 31.20
N GLN A 3 -32.72 6.07 30.58
CA GLN A 3 -32.63 6.40 29.15
C GLN A 3 -32.09 5.20 28.40
N LYS A 4 -32.95 4.68 27.53
CA LYS A 4 -32.84 3.45 26.77
C LYS A 4 -32.55 3.84 25.33
N GLY A 5 -31.59 3.17 24.71
CA GLY A 5 -31.66 2.89 23.27
C GLY A 5 -30.70 3.65 22.35
N LYS A 6 -29.54 3.03 22.11
CA LYS A 6 -28.91 2.77 20.79
C LYS A 6 -29.36 3.64 19.62
N SER A 7 -28.40 4.33 18.98
CA SER A 7 -28.38 4.35 17.52
C SER A 7 -27.14 3.58 17.04
N ALA A 8 -27.42 2.47 16.37
CA ALA A 8 -26.44 1.64 15.70
C ALA A 8 -25.69 2.48 14.64
N GLY A 9 -24.37 2.31 14.56
CA GLY A 9 -23.55 2.89 13.52
C GLY A 9 -24.15 2.58 12.15
N LYS A 10 -24.66 3.62 11.48
CA LYS A 10 -25.20 3.50 10.13
C LYS A 10 -24.09 2.98 9.22
N THR A 11 -24.24 1.76 8.71
CA THR A 11 -23.75 1.38 7.38
C THR A 11 -24.40 2.33 6.39
N LYS A 12 -23.84 3.54 6.25
CA LYS A 12 -24.31 4.53 5.30
C LYS A 12 -24.00 3.96 3.92
N LYS A 13 -25.05 3.76 3.11
CA LYS A 13 -24.93 3.37 1.71
C LYS A 13 -23.88 4.25 1.01
N ASP A 14 -23.12 3.64 0.11
CA ASP A 14 -22.16 4.35 -0.72
C ASP A 14 -22.85 5.52 -1.45
N ARG A 15 -22.15 6.66 -1.49
CA ARG A 15 -22.63 7.89 -2.12
C ARG A 15 -22.37 7.81 -3.62
N VAL A 16 -23.37 8.12 -4.43
CA VAL A 16 -23.24 8.16 -5.89
C VAL A 16 -22.51 9.44 -6.30
N LEU A 17 -21.45 9.31 -7.08
CA LEU A 17 -20.74 10.41 -7.71
C LEU A 17 -21.23 10.56 -9.15
N GLN A 18 -21.62 11.78 -9.54
CA GLN A 18 -21.91 12.12 -10.93
C GLN A 18 -20.81 13.05 -11.43
N ALA A 19 -20.12 12.65 -12.49
CA ALA A 19 -19.04 13.41 -13.12
C ALA A 19 -19.25 13.46 -14.63
N ARG A 20 -18.85 14.56 -15.26
CA ARG A 20 -18.76 14.67 -16.73
C ARG A 20 -17.36 14.25 -17.14
N ILE A 21 -17.26 13.32 -18.07
CA ILE A 21 -15.98 12.82 -18.60
C ILE A 21 -15.97 12.93 -20.13
N PRO A 22 -14.80 13.14 -20.77
CA PRO A 22 -14.67 13.09 -22.22
C PRO A 22 -15.04 11.70 -22.77
N GLU A 23 -15.64 11.64 -23.96
CA GLU A 23 -16.09 10.37 -24.57
C GLU A 23 -14.95 9.35 -24.74
N GLN A 24 -13.76 9.82 -25.11
CA GLN A 24 -12.57 8.96 -25.24
C GLN A 24 -12.21 8.25 -23.94
N LEU A 25 -12.38 8.92 -22.80
CA LEU A 25 -12.07 8.36 -21.48
C LEU A 25 -13.13 7.34 -21.04
N ASP A 26 -14.41 7.57 -21.36
CA ASP A 26 -15.48 6.60 -21.08
C ASP A 26 -15.25 5.30 -21.84
N GLU A 27 -14.88 5.40 -23.12
CA GLU A 27 -14.60 4.24 -23.96
C GLU A 27 -13.40 3.44 -23.45
N GLU A 28 -12.32 4.12 -23.07
CA GLU A 28 -11.15 3.48 -22.47
C GLU A 28 -11.52 2.75 -21.16
N LEU A 29 -12.29 3.39 -20.29
CA LEU A 29 -12.74 2.79 -19.02
C LEU A 29 -13.59 1.54 -19.25
N ARG A 30 -14.44 1.54 -20.29
CA ARG A 30 -15.25 0.38 -20.65
C ARG A 30 -14.40 -0.75 -21.21
N GLY A 31 -13.53 -0.48 -22.17
CA GLY A 31 -12.64 -1.50 -22.75
C GLY A 31 -11.78 -2.18 -21.69
N ARG A 32 -11.18 -1.39 -20.79
CA ARG A 32 -10.39 -1.92 -19.65
C ARG A 32 -11.23 -2.76 -18.70
N ALA A 33 -12.48 -2.40 -18.47
CA ALA A 33 -13.38 -3.16 -17.61
C ALA A 33 -13.74 -4.51 -18.25
N GLU A 34 -14.00 -4.54 -19.55
CA GLU A 34 -14.28 -5.76 -20.33
C GLU A 34 -13.08 -6.72 -20.33
N ASP A 35 -11.89 -6.22 -20.64
CA ASP A 35 -10.64 -7.02 -20.65
C ASP A 35 -10.38 -7.71 -19.30
N LEU A 36 -10.73 -7.03 -18.21
CA LEU A 36 -10.55 -7.52 -16.84
C LEU A 36 -11.76 -8.31 -16.31
N GLY A 37 -12.87 -8.38 -17.06
CA GLY A 37 -14.12 -8.99 -16.60
C GLY A 37 -14.73 -8.31 -15.38
N LEU A 38 -14.48 -7.01 -15.20
CA LEU A 38 -14.93 -6.21 -14.07
C LEU A 38 -15.99 -5.18 -14.49
N SER A 39 -16.67 -4.59 -13.51
CA SER A 39 -17.55 -3.45 -13.80
C SER A 39 -16.75 -2.15 -13.93
N VAL A 40 -17.21 -1.24 -14.78
CA VAL A 40 -16.64 0.12 -14.90
C VAL A 40 -16.60 0.82 -13.54
N SER A 41 -17.61 0.63 -12.69
CA SER A 41 -17.63 1.21 -11.34
C SER A 41 -16.49 0.71 -10.45
N THR A 42 -16.09 -0.56 -10.60
CA THR A 42 -14.94 -1.15 -9.91
C THR A 42 -13.63 -0.51 -10.37
N ILE A 43 -13.45 -0.34 -11.69
CA ILE A 43 -12.27 0.31 -12.26
C ILE A 43 -12.16 1.76 -11.77
N VAL A 44 -13.24 2.53 -11.90
CA VAL A 44 -13.27 3.94 -11.46
C VAL A 44 -12.96 4.04 -9.97
N ARG A 45 -13.52 3.15 -9.13
CA ARG A 45 -13.20 3.12 -7.71
C ARG A 45 -11.72 2.86 -7.47
N ASN A 46 -11.15 1.84 -8.11
CA ASN A 46 -9.74 1.49 -7.96
C ASN A 46 -8.83 2.64 -8.40
N VAL A 47 -9.08 3.25 -9.56
CA VAL A 47 -8.31 4.39 -10.05
C VAL A 47 -8.38 5.55 -9.05
N LEU A 48 -9.58 5.94 -8.59
CA LEU A 48 -9.71 7.00 -7.61
C LEU A 48 -8.96 6.68 -6.31
N LEU A 49 -9.08 5.46 -5.79
CA LEU A 49 -8.33 5.03 -4.59
C LEU A 49 -6.82 5.11 -4.79
N HIS A 50 -6.29 4.68 -5.93
CA HIS A 50 -4.84 4.69 -6.18
C HIS A 50 -4.30 6.10 -6.49
N THR A 51 -5.05 6.96 -7.18
CA THR A 51 -4.60 8.33 -7.51
C THR A 51 -4.38 9.20 -6.28
N PHE A 52 -5.21 9.08 -5.24
CA PHE A 52 -5.00 9.85 -4.00
C PHE A 52 -3.74 9.42 -3.24
N ASN A 53 -3.34 8.15 -3.33
CA ASN A 53 -2.09 7.67 -2.74
C ASN A 53 -0.83 8.13 -3.52
N LEU A 54 -0.98 8.60 -4.77
CA LEU A 54 0.15 9.00 -5.63
C LEU A 54 0.58 10.45 -5.40
N VAL A 55 -0.35 11.36 -5.09
CA VAL A 55 -0.08 12.81 -5.00
C VAL A 55 0.65 13.21 -3.71
N GLU A 56 0.55 12.42 -2.64
CA GLU A 56 1.37 12.63 -1.43
C GLU A 56 2.87 12.36 -1.67
N GLY A 57 3.22 11.59 -2.72
CA GLY A 57 4.61 11.26 -3.05
C GLY A 57 5.40 12.41 -3.69
N VAL A 58 4.77 13.21 -4.56
CA VAL A 58 5.47 14.25 -5.36
C VAL A 58 6.02 15.39 -4.49
N VAL A 59 5.32 15.73 -3.40
CA VAL A 59 5.81 16.76 -2.46
C VAL A 59 7.03 16.25 -1.69
N SER A 60 7.10 14.94 -1.39
CA SER A 60 8.24 14.31 -0.73
C SER A 60 9.49 14.31 -1.62
N ASP A 61 9.32 14.09 -2.94
CA ASP A 61 10.42 14.09 -3.91
C ASP A 61 11.09 15.46 -4.04
N SER A 62 10.33 16.55 -3.97
CA SER A 62 10.90 17.91 -4.02
C SER A 62 11.80 18.22 -2.82
N ALA A 63 11.43 17.70 -1.63
CA ALA A 63 12.24 17.79 -0.42
C ALA A 63 13.46 16.85 -0.43
N GLN A 64 13.43 15.79 -1.24
CA GLN A 64 14.56 14.88 -1.47
C GLN A 64 15.56 15.47 -2.49
N ILE A 65 15.08 16.11 -3.55
CA ILE A 65 15.92 16.81 -4.54
C ILE A 65 16.71 17.96 -3.87
N ALA A 66 16.09 18.71 -2.96
CA ALA A 66 16.78 19.73 -2.17
C ALA A 66 17.93 19.16 -1.30
N ARG A 67 17.81 17.91 -0.83
CA ARG A 67 18.86 17.22 -0.06
C ARG A 67 20.00 16.69 -0.92
N VAL A 68 19.74 16.33 -2.18
CA VAL A 68 20.77 15.87 -3.13
C VAL A 68 21.73 16.99 -3.53
N ILE A 69 21.25 18.24 -3.63
CA ILE A 69 22.10 19.41 -3.94
C ILE A 69 23.11 19.70 -2.81
N GLN A 70 22.85 19.26 -1.58
CA GLN A 70 23.73 19.49 -0.41
C GLN A 70 24.87 18.46 -0.26
N GLY A 71 25.17 17.67 -1.30
CA GLY A 71 26.49 17.01 -1.42
C GLY A 71 26.77 15.84 -0.47
N ARG A 72 25.77 15.02 -0.16
CA ARG A 72 25.97 13.74 0.56
C ARG A 72 25.91 12.58 -0.43
N PRO A 73 26.90 11.66 -0.48
CA PRO A 73 26.93 10.61 -1.48
C PRO A 73 25.69 9.71 -1.34
N ALA A 74 24.95 9.59 -2.44
CA ALA A 74 23.78 8.75 -2.54
C ALA A 74 24.20 7.28 -2.43
N SER A 75 23.80 6.63 -1.33
CA SER A 75 23.62 5.18 -1.33
C SER A 75 22.50 4.86 -2.35
N PRO A 76 22.62 3.79 -3.16
CA PRO A 76 21.58 3.46 -4.12
C PRO A 76 20.26 3.20 -3.37
N ALA A 77 19.22 3.93 -3.76
CA ALA A 77 17.91 3.83 -3.15
C ALA A 77 17.22 2.52 -3.59
N PRO A 78 16.45 1.87 -2.69
CA PRO A 78 15.63 0.73 -3.03
C PRO A 78 14.38 1.15 -3.81
N ASP A 79 13.86 0.20 -4.56
CA ASP A 79 12.63 0.26 -5.33
C ASP A 79 11.45 0.79 -4.51
N SER A 80 10.66 1.63 -5.16
CA SER A 80 9.43 2.23 -4.64
C SER A 80 8.27 1.22 -4.72
N SER A 81 8.40 0.15 -3.94
CA SER A 81 7.26 -0.65 -3.54
C SER A 81 7.21 -0.66 -2.02
N ASP A 82 6.08 -0.18 -1.50
CA ASP A 82 5.44 -0.77 -0.32
C ASP A 82 5.63 -0.03 1.01
N SER A 83 4.85 1.05 1.21
CA SER A 83 4.62 1.63 2.53
C SER A 83 4.00 0.63 3.54
N GLN A 84 3.54 -0.56 3.09
CA GLN A 84 3.06 -1.64 3.96
C GLN A 84 4.17 -2.60 4.41
N SER A 85 5.33 -2.66 3.72
CA SER A 85 6.49 -3.48 4.10
C SER A 85 7.49 -2.76 4.99
N THR A 86 7.23 -1.51 5.38
CA THR A 86 8.12 -0.78 6.29
C THR A 86 8.29 -1.57 7.59
N VAL A 87 9.47 -2.15 7.79
CA VAL A 87 9.82 -3.00 8.93
C VAL A 87 10.04 -2.11 10.16
N ILE A 88 9.19 -2.24 11.18
CA ILE A 88 9.31 -1.48 12.45
C ILE A 88 10.24 -2.13 13.46
N GLY A 89 10.54 -3.41 13.27
CA GLY A 89 11.42 -4.16 14.15
C GLY A 89 11.73 -5.53 13.55
N TRP A 90 12.68 -6.22 14.17
CA TRP A 90 13.10 -7.53 13.72
C TRP A 90 13.41 -8.44 14.90
N GLN A 91 13.30 -9.74 14.67
CA GLN A 91 13.73 -10.77 15.61
C GLN A 91 14.79 -11.66 14.97
N GLU A 92 15.92 -11.85 15.65
CA GLU A 92 16.97 -12.78 15.24
C GLU A 92 16.52 -14.23 15.40
N THR A 93 16.85 -15.07 14.42
CA THR A 93 16.46 -16.47 14.38
C THR A 93 17.48 -17.33 13.63
N ILE A 94 17.43 -18.64 13.87
CA ILE A 94 18.17 -19.65 13.09
C ILE A 94 17.17 -20.36 12.19
N LEU A 95 17.43 -20.36 10.88
CA LEU A 95 16.49 -20.89 9.90
C LEU A 95 16.39 -22.43 9.94
N ASN A 96 15.17 -22.97 10.05
CA ASN A 96 14.95 -24.41 9.93
C ASN A 96 14.74 -24.88 8.47
N ARG A 97 14.57 -23.94 7.53
CA ARG A 97 14.43 -24.17 6.08
C ARG A 97 15.14 -23.05 5.33
N ASN A 98 15.50 -23.29 4.08
CA ASN A 98 16.08 -22.25 3.23
C ASN A 98 15.06 -21.12 3.03
N GLY A 99 15.54 -19.88 3.08
CA GLY A 99 14.76 -18.66 2.86
C GLY A 99 15.35 -17.81 1.74
N VAL A 100 14.64 -16.73 1.38
CA VAL A 100 15.13 -15.71 0.45
C VAL A 100 15.04 -14.36 1.16
N CYS A 101 16.12 -13.58 1.13
CA CYS A 101 16.13 -12.24 1.70
C CYS A 101 15.29 -11.29 0.84
N GLU A 102 14.38 -10.55 1.45
CA GLU A 102 13.53 -9.58 0.75
C GLU A 102 14.34 -8.40 0.16
N GLN A 103 15.40 -7.96 0.85
CA GLN A 103 16.16 -6.76 0.46
C GLN A 103 17.18 -7.02 -0.66
N CYS A 104 17.88 -8.16 -0.63
CA CYS A 104 18.96 -8.45 -1.58
C CYS A 104 18.73 -9.71 -2.42
N ASN A 105 17.60 -10.40 -2.22
CA ASN A 105 17.22 -11.64 -2.90
C ASN A 105 18.25 -12.79 -2.76
N ALA A 106 19.15 -12.70 -1.78
CA ALA A 106 20.10 -13.75 -1.47
C ALA A 106 19.40 -14.98 -0.87
N ILE A 107 19.89 -16.17 -1.19
CA ILE A 107 19.42 -17.42 -0.60
C ILE A 107 20.05 -17.54 0.80
N LEU A 108 19.21 -17.70 1.82
CA LEU A 108 19.61 -17.93 3.20
C LEU A 108 19.51 -19.43 3.49
N ALA A 109 20.58 -20.06 3.96
CA ALA A 109 20.63 -21.50 4.14
C ALA A 109 19.98 -21.95 5.46
N LYS A 110 19.51 -23.20 5.51
CA LYS A 110 19.13 -23.85 6.77
C LYS A 110 20.31 -23.84 7.75
N GLY A 111 20.05 -23.46 9.00
CA GLY A 111 21.02 -23.38 10.08
C GLY A 111 21.78 -22.06 10.14
N GLU A 112 21.56 -21.15 9.19
CA GLU A 112 22.16 -19.82 9.17
C GLU A 112 21.37 -18.85 10.06
N ASN A 113 22.07 -17.84 10.60
CA ASN A 113 21.46 -16.75 11.34
C ASN A 113 20.78 -15.79 10.36
N ALA A 114 19.52 -15.46 10.64
CA ALA A 114 18.73 -14.50 9.87
C ALA A 114 17.86 -13.65 10.81
N ALA A 115 17.19 -12.64 10.24
CA ALA A 115 16.23 -11.81 10.97
C ALA A 115 14.86 -11.88 10.29
N VAL A 116 13.80 -12.02 11.08
CA VAL A 116 12.41 -11.90 10.61
C VAL A 116 11.93 -10.48 10.86
N GLY A 117 11.57 -9.78 9.78
CA GLY A 117 11.02 -8.43 9.84
C GLY A 117 9.56 -8.42 10.30
N LEU A 118 9.21 -7.45 11.15
CA LEU A 118 7.84 -7.15 11.56
C LEU A 118 7.38 -5.89 10.82
N PRO A 119 6.56 -6.02 9.76
CA PRO A 119 6.06 -4.86 9.03
C PRO A 119 4.95 -4.12 9.79
N ILE A 120 4.73 -2.84 9.45
CA ILE A 120 3.67 -2.01 10.04
C ILE A 120 2.28 -2.62 9.83
N GLN A 121 2.01 -3.36 8.74
CA GLN A 121 0.74 -4.09 8.53
C GLN A 121 0.81 -5.38 7.69
N ALA A 122 0.25 -6.47 8.24
CA ALA A 122 -0.65 -7.42 7.55
C ALA A 122 -1.61 -8.13 8.55
N ARG A 123 -2.06 -7.38 9.60
CA ARG A 123 -2.92 -7.73 10.78
C ARG A 123 -2.81 -9.12 11.43
N PRO A 124 -2.54 -9.16 12.75
CA PRO A 124 -3.60 -9.61 13.67
C PRO A 124 -3.79 -8.72 14.90
N VAL A 125 -5.02 -8.77 15.43
CA VAL A 125 -5.53 -8.00 16.57
C VAL A 125 -5.86 -8.97 17.70
N PHE A 126 -5.47 -8.68 18.94
CA PHE A 126 -6.35 -8.88 20.09
C PHE A 126 -6.07 -7.88 21.21
N LEU A 127 -7.15 -7.59 21.92
CA LEU A 127 -7.41 -6.44 22.79
C LEU A 127 -7.34 -6.82 24.28
N CYS A 128 -7.23 -5.80 25.11
CA CYS A 128 -8.00 -5.72 26.35
C CYS A 128 -9.16 -4.75 26.14
#